data_AF-A0A7V3SQ84-F1
#
_entry.id   AF-A0A7V3SQ84-F1
#
_cell.length_a   1.000
_cell.length_b   1.000
_cell.length_c   1.000
_cell.angle_alpha   90.00
_cell.angle_beta   90.00
_cell.angle_gamma   90.00
#
_symmetry.space_group_name_H-M   'P 1'
#
loop_
_entity.id
_entity.type
_entity.pdbx_description
1 polymer ?
#
loop_
_entity_poly.entity_id
_entity_poly.type
_entity_poly.pdbx_seq_one_letter_code
_entity_poly.pdbx_strand_id
1 'polypeptide(L)'
;MSIVTKQGDGGKTRLFTGEEVSKGDLRIEACGALDELVSAIGFASALSIDQLVKGDLRREQEALLRLGTILSSKSQQDKVLLGDGDVARVEERIAFYESRVELGKGFVIPGKTASSAAIHLARCIARRMERRIVALLDSGGWVPHSALIYSNRISDLLFLMAVYEEEGGVVLAISTAGSDEEATSIARRLVEEGLASCVNIAKGVRSIYRWKGDVEDSSENLLFIKAKARDLDVLKARLKELHSYECPELIVLGVSGGLEDYLRWVMGSGDGN
;
A
#
# COMPACT_ATOMS: atom_id res chain seq x y z
N MET A 1 6.05 -35.11 -5.20
CA MET A 1 7.45 -35.23 -4.74
C MET A 1 7.51 -34.62 -3.34
N SER A 2 8.21 -35.24 -2.38
CA SER A 2 8.38 -34.62 -1.05
C SER A 2 9.23 -33.35 -1.17
N ILE A 3 8.82 -32.27 -0.53
CA ILE A 3 9.62 -31.02 -0.44
C ILE A 3 10.86 -31.23 0.45
N VAL A 4 10.77 -32.13 1.44
CA VAL A 4 11.88 -32.43 2.35
C VAL A 4 12.81 -33.47 1.72
N THR A 5 13.95 -33.02 1.21
CA THR A 5 14.96 -33.88 0.55
C THR A 5 16.16 -34.24 1.42
N LYS A 6 16.41 -33.50 2.52
CA LYS A 6 17.58 -33.63 3.42
C LYS A 6 18.96 -33.43 2.77
N GLN A 7 19.02 -33.11 1.47
CA GLN A 7 20.28 -32.93 0.74
C GLN A 7 21.08 -31.71 1.21
N GLY A 8 20.42 -30.74 1.87
CA GLY A 8 21.06 -29.53 2.37
C GLY A 8 21.47 -29.56 3.84
N ASP A 9 21.36 -30.69 4.54
CA ASP A 9 21.61 -30.80 5.98
C ASP A 9 23.08 -30.56 6.35
N GLY A 10 24.00 -30.83 5.40
CA GLY A 10 25.43 -30.52 5.54
C GLY A 10 25.82 -29.07 5.31
N GLY A 11 24.86 -28.13 5.26
CA GLY A 11 25.13 -26.70 5.08
C GLY A 11 25.39 -26.24 3.64
N LYS A 12 25.18 -27.13 2.66
CA LYS A 12 25.32 -26.83 1.23
C LYS A 12 23.98 -26.81 0.50
N THR A 13 23.97 -26.25 -0.69
CA THR A 13 22.80 -26.21 -1.60
C THR A 13 23.27 -26.23 -3.06
N ARG A 14 22.33 -26.37 -4.01
CA ARG A 14 22.64 -26.31 -5.45
C ARG A 14 22.02 -25.08 -6.09
N LEU A 15 22.80 -24.45 -6.96
CA LEU A 15 22.32 -23.40 -7.85
C LEU A 15 21.38 -23.97 -8.92
N PHE A 16 20.69 -23.09 -9.65
CA PHE A 16 19.82 -23.50 -10.75
C PHE A 16 20.60 -24.24 -11.85
N THR A 17 21.89 -23.92 -12.00
CA THR A 17 22.85 -24.59 -12.91
C THR A 17 23.31 -25.97 -12.42
N GLY A 18 22.92 -26.39 -11.21
CA GLY A 18 23.28 -27.67 -10.60
C GLY A 18 24.56 -27.66 -9.77
N GLU A 19 25.35 -26.58 -9.83
CA GLU A 19 26.58 -26.42 -9.05
C GLU A 19 26.29 -26.36 -7.54
N GLU A 20 27.11 -27.06 -6.75
CA GLU A 20 27.01 -27.06 -5.30
C GLU A 20 27.76 -25.87 -4.68
N VAL A 21 27.10 -25.16 -3.77
CA VAL A 21 27.63 -23.98 -3.06
C VAL A 21 27.31 -24.05 -1.57
N SER A 22 28.05 -23.29 -0.76
CA SER A 22 27.72 -23.10 0.66
C SER A 22 26.40 -22.35 0.81
N LYS A 23 25.59 -22.67 1.83
CA LYS A 23 24.41 -21.86 2.17
C LYS A 23 24.77 -20.44 2.65
N GLY A 24 26.01 -20.23 3.08
CA GLY A 24 26.54 -18.90 3.44
C GLY A 24 27.19 -18.14 2.28
N ASP A 25 27.12 -18.67 1.05
CA ASP A 25 27.62 -17.99 -0.15
C ASP A 25 26.83 -16.69 -0.39
N LEU A 26 27.51 -15.61 -0.78
CA LEU A 26 26.89 -14.29 -1.03
C LEU A 26 25.80 -14.35 -2.10
N ARG A 27 25.91 -15.29 -3.04
CA ARG A 27 24.87 -15.56 -4.04
C ARG A 27 23.60 -16.12 -3.41
N ILE A 28 23.75 -17.02 -2.44
CA ILE A 28 22.61 -17.58 -1.70
C ILE A 28 21.97 -16.54 -0.79
N GLU A 29 22.77 -15.69 -0.15
CA GLU A 29 22.26 -14.54 0.63
C GLU A 29 21.46 -13.56 -0.26
N ALA A 30 21.93 -13.27 -1.48
CA ALA A 30 21.20 -12.45 -2.43
C ALA A 30 19.88 -13.11 -2.87
N CYS A 31 19.88 -14.42 -3.15
CA CYS A 31 18.65 -15.19 -3.43
C CYS A 31 17.66 -15.16 -2.26
N GLY A 32 18.15 -15.31 -1.02
CA GLY A 32 17.31 -15.28 0.17
C GLY A 32 16.67 -13.91 0.39
N ALA A 33 17.43 -12.82 0.22
CA ALA A 33 16.90 -11.46 0.32
C ALA A 33 15.86 -11.16 -0.78
N LEU A 34 16.02 -11.72 -1.98
CA LEU A 34 15.03 -11.63 -3.05
C LEU A 34 13.74 -12.37 -2.69
N ASP A 35 13.85 -13.60 -2.18
CA ASP A 35 12.68 -14.40 -1.80
C ASP A 35 11.87 -13.74 -0.67
N GLU A 36 12.59 -13.13 0.29
CA GLU A 36 11.98 -12.32 1.34
C GLU A 36 11.25 -11.08 0.77
N LEU A 37 11.84 -10.41 -0.22
CA LEU A 37 11.18 -9.28 -0.91
C LEU A 37 9.91 -9.74 -1.64
N VAL A 38 9.98 -10.81 -2.42
CA VAL A 38 8.82 -11.35 -3.15
C VAL A 38 7.68 -11.72 -2.19
N SER A 39 8.03 -12.30 -1.05
CA SER A 39 7.09 -12.65 0.02
C SER A 39 6.47 -11.40 0.66
N ALA A 40 7.29 -10.37 0.96
CA ALA A 40 6.82 -9.11 1.51
C ALA A 40 5.90 -8.34 0.55
N ILE A 41 6.20 -8.34 -0.74
CA ILE A 41 5.32 -7.78 -1.78
C ILE A 41 4.00 -8.56 -1.84
N GLY A 42 4.05 -9.89 -1.70
CA GLY A 42 2.83 -10.72 -1.66
C GLY A 42 1.94 -10.39 -0.46
N PHE A 43 2.56 -10.18 0.72
CA PHE A 43 1.85 -9.72 1.91
C PHE A 43 1.24 -8.33 1.71
N ALA A 44 2.01 -7.39 1.15
CA ALA A 44 1.51 -6.04 0.84
C ALA A 44 0.32 -6.09 -0.14
N SER A 45 0.42 -6.89 -1.20
CA SER A 45 -0.64 -7.08 -2.21
C SER A 45 -1.93 -7.64 -1.59
N ALA A 46 -1.82 -8.51 -0.59
CA ALA A 46 -2.98 -9.05 0.13
C ALA A 46 -3.69 -8.00 1.00
N LEU A 47 -2.97 -6.97 1.48
CA LEU A 47 -3.52 -5.87 2.28
C LEU A 47 -4.03 -4.71 1.42
N SER A 48 -3.49 -4.52 0.23
CA SER A 48 -3.96 -3.49 -0.72
C SER A 48 -5.43 -3.71 -1.07
N ILE A 49 -6.11 -2.62 -1.43
CA ILE A 49 -7.51 -2.66 -1.89
C ILE A 49 -7.59 -2.16 -3.33
N ASP A 50 -6.71 -1.24 -3.70
CA ASP A 50 -6.60 -0.71 -5.05
C ASP A 50 -6.09 -1.79 -6.03
N GLN A 51 -6.89 -2.08 -7.05
CA GLN A 51 -6.56 -3.08 -8.08
C GLN A 51 -5.37 -2.66 -8.94
N LEU A 52 -5.15 -1.36 -9.13
CA LEU A 52 -3.99 -0.84 -9.84
C LEU A 52 -2.72 -1.20 -9.07
N VAL A 53 -2.71 -0.91 -7.76
CA VAL A 53 -1.58 -1.20 -6.87
C VAL A 53 -1.35 -2.71 -6.77
N LYS A 54 -2.42 -3.51 -6.61
CA LYS A 54 -2.32 -4.97 -6.65
C LYS A 54 -1.72 -5.49 -7.94
N GLY A 55 -2.21 -5.00 -9.08
CA GLY A 55 -1.73 -5.39 -10.41
C GLY A 55 -0.25 -5.05 -10.60
N ASP A 56 0.20 -3.92 -10.11
CA ASP A 56 1.60 -3.52 -10.14
C ASP A 56 2.47 -4.36 -9.21
N LEU A 57 2.07 -4.53 -7.94
CA LEU A 57 2.80 -5.39 -7.00
C LEU A 57 2.94 -6.81 -7.57
N ARG A 58 1.89 -7.34 -8.19
CA ARG A 58 1.92 -8.66 -8.81
C ARG A 58 2.90 -8.73 -9.99
N ARG A 59 2.90 -7.72 -10.85
CA ARG A 59 3.85 -7.63 -11.97
C ARG A 59 5.30 -7.58 -11.47
N GLU A 60 5.56 -6.83 -10.40
CA GLU A 60 6.91 -6.76 -9.82
C GLU A 60 7.32 -8.07 -9.13
N GLN A 61 6.40 -8.83 -8.53
CA GLN A 61 6.72 -10.19 -8.06
C GLN A 61 7.18 -11.09 -9.22
N GLU A 62 6.51 -11.03 -10.36
CA GLU A 62 6.87 -11.84 -11.54
C GLU A 62 8.22 -11.42 -12.13
N ALA A 63 8.52 -10.12 -12.17
CA ALA A 63 9.82 -9.60 -12.58
C ALA A 63 10.94 -10.02 -11.60
N LEU A 64 10.70 -9.94 -10.29
CA LEU A 64 11.64 -10.41 -9.26
C LEU A 64 11.88 -11.92 -9.34
N LEU A 65 10.87 -12.74 -9.65
CA LEU A 65 11.09 -14.18 -9.88
C LEU A 65 12.01 -14.44 -11.09
N ARG A 66 11.94 -13.62 -12.15
CA ARG A 66 12.92 -13.65 -13.24
C ARG A 66 14.31 -13.24 -12.76
N LEU A 67 14.43 -12.22 -11.91
CA LEU A 67 15.71 -11.87 -11.26
C LEU A 67 16.26 -13.04 -10.42
N GLY A 68 15.38 -13.82 -9.77
CA GLY A 68 15.77 -15.05 -9.07
C GLY A 68 16.55 -16.03 -9.96
N THR A 69 16.18 -16.16 -11.24
CA THR A 69 16.90 -17.02 -12.19
C THR A 69 18.33 -16.54 -12.46
N ILE A 70 18.54 -15.22 -12.48
CA ILE A 70 19.85 -14.57 -12.60
C ILE A 70 20.68 -14.83 -11.35
N LEU A 71 20.12 -14.53 -10.17
CA LEU A 71 20.84 -14.67 -8.90
C LEU A 71 21.19 -16.13 -8.63
N SER A 72 20.37 -17.09 -9.07
CA SER A 72 20.64 -18.53 -8.95
C SER A 72 21.65 -19.09 -9.97
N SER A 73 22.34 -18.25 -10.75
CA SER A 73 23.26 -18.67 -11.83
C SER A 73 24.59 -17.91 -11.77
N LYS A 74 25.73 -18.57 -12.04
CA LYS A 74 27.07 -17.90 -12.05
C LYS A 74 27.44 -17.23 -13.37
N SER A 75 26.66 -17.44 -14.42
CA SER A 75 26.91 -16.91 -15.76
C SER A 75 25.59 -16.63 -16.46
N GLN A 76 25.68 -15.91 -17.58
CA GLN A 76 24.56 -15.70 -18.49
C GLN A 76 23.95 -17.03 -18.92
N GLN A 77 22.62 -17.04 -19.00
CA GLN A 77 21.80 -18.18 -19.39
C GLN A 77 21.03 -17.82 -20.67
N ASP A 78 20.69 -18.81 -21.49
CA ASP A 78 19.92 -18.62 -22.75
C ASP A 78 18.41 -18.36 -22.53
N LYS A 79 17.95 -18.24 -21.27
CA LYS A 79 16.55 -17.99 -20.94
C LYS A 79 16.22 -16.50 -21.01
N VAL A 80 14.92 -16.18 -21.09
CA VAL A 80 14.44 -14.80 -20.93
C VAL A 80 14.76 -14.34 -19.50
N LEU A 81 15.80 -13.51 -19.38
CA LEU A 81 16.21 -12.89 -18.12
C LEU A 81 15.57 -11.52 -17.99
N LEU A 82 15.54 -11.01 -16.76
CA LEU A 82 15.28 -9.60 -16.52
C LEU A 82 16.28 -8.74 -17.30
N GLY A 83 15.80 -7.74 -18.04
CA GLY A 83 16.62 -6.92 -18.92
C GLY A 83 16.17 -5.46 -19.01
N ASP A 84 16.67 -4.73 -20.01
CA ASP A 84 16.40 -3.29 -20.16
C ASP A 84 14.92 -2.96 -20.33
N GLY A 85 14.14 -3.88 -20.91
CA GLY A 85 12.69 -3.76 -20.99
C GLY A 85 11.99 -3.82 -19.63
N ASP A 86 12.55 -4.50 -18.63
CA ASP A 86 12.04 -4.48 -17.26
C ASP A 86 12.37 -3.16 -16.56
N VAL A 87 13.58 -2.65 -16.78
CA VAL A 87 14.01 -1.34 -16.26
C VAL A 87 13.09 -0.24 -16.78
N ALA A 88 12.89 -0.18 -18.11
CA ALA A 88 12.03 0.80 -18.74
C ALA A 88 10.58 0.75 -18.21
N ARG A 89 10.05 -0.46 -17.98
CA ARG A 89 8.71 -0.63 -17.40
C ARG A 89 8.62 -0.09 -15.97
N VAL A 90 9.60 -0.40 -15.12
CA VAL A 90 9.61 0.12 -13.75
C VAL A 90 9.72 1.65 -13.75
N GLU A 91 10.54 2.22 -14.61
CA GLU A 91 10.68 3.69 -14.74
C GLU A 91 9.39 4.34 -15.25
N GLU A 92 8.67 3.70 -16.17
CA GLU A 92 7.33 4.15 -16.60
C GLU A 92 6.33 4.14 -15.44
N ARG A 93 6.33 3.10 -14.61
CA ARG A 93 5.46 3.03 -13.42
C ARG A 93 5.85 4.05 -12.35
N ILE A 94 7.14 4.30 -12.16
CA ILE A 94 7.63 5.38 -11.28
C ILE A 94 7.04 6.71 -11.74
N ALA A 95 7.22 7.08 -13.01
CA ALA A 95 6.69 8.33 -13.56
C ALA A 95 5.15 8.44 -13.42
N PHE A 96 4.43 7.32 -13.59
CA PHE A 96 2.98 7.26 -13.40
C PHE A 96 2.55 7.62 -11.97
N TYR A 97 3.25 7.10 -10.96
CA TYR A 97 2.91 7.36 -9.56
C TYR A 97 3.41 8.74 -9.11
N GLU A 98 4.59 9.17 -9.55
CA GLU A 98 5.09 10.53 -9.29
C GLU A 98 4.10 11.60 -9.75
N SER A 99 3.41 11.37 -10.88
CA SER A 99 2.40 12.32 -11.37
C SER A 99 1.09 12.34 -10.56
N ARG A 100 0.95 11.51 -9.53
CA ARG A 100 -0.30 11.26 -8.78
C ARG A 100 -0.16 11.39 -7.27
N VAL A 101 1.06 11.61 -6.78
CA VAL A 101 1.32 11.77 -5.35
C VAL A 101 1.88 13.17 -5.11
N GLU A 102 1.44 13.82 -4.03
CA GLU A 102 2.00 15.10 -3.61
C GLU A 102 3.05 14.89 -2.52
N LEU A 103 4.32 14.91 -2.91
CA LEU A 103 5.42 14.80 -1.96
C LEU A 103 5.65 16.14 -1.25
N GLY A 104 5.34 16.18 0.05
CA GLY A 104 5.66 17.32 0.91
C GLY A 104 7.17 17.53 1.08
N LYS A 105 7.55 18.71 1.59
CA LYS A 105 8.95 19.02 1.95
C LYS A 105 9.30 18.35 3.28
N GLY A 106 9.66 17.07 3.27
CA GLY A 106 10.08 16.35 4.47
C GLY A 106 10.13 14.83 4.29
N PHE A 107 10.53 14.12 5.34
CA PHE A 107 10.46 12.66 5.36
C PHE A 107 9.00 12.20 5.52
N VAL A 108 8.60 11.21 4.73
CA VAL A 108 7.32 10.52 4.90
C VAL A 108 7.43 9.55 6.08
N ILE A 109 6.46 9.63 7.00
CA ILE A 109 6.32 8.66 8.08
C ILE A 109 5.54 7.44 7.54
N PRO A 110 6.13 6.24 7.49
CA PRO A 110 5.47 5.06 6.94
C PRO A 110 4.24 4.64 7.74
N GLY A 111 3.17 4.27 7.04
CA GLY A 111 2.14 3.39 7.60
C GLY A 111 0.86 4.07 8.07
N LYS A 112 0.37 5.08 7.34
CA LYS A 112 -0.98 5.60 7.59
C LYS A 112 -2.07 4.54 7.38
N THR A 113 -1.82 3.58 6.50
CA THR A 113 -2.67 2.40 6.26
C THR A 113 -1.86 1.12 6.40
N ALA A 114 -2.53 -0.01 6.65
CA ALA A 114 -1.88 -1.31 6.76
C ALA A 114 -1.18 -1.72 5.45
N SER A 115 -1.80 -1.42 4.29
CA SER A 115 -1.23 -1.63 2.97
C SER A 115 0.02 -0.78 2.76
N SER A 116 -0.04 0.53 2.99
CA SER A 116 1.13 1.42 2.90
C SER A 116 2.28 0.95 3.80
N ALA A 117 1.99 0.59 5.05
CA ALA A 117 2.99 0.09 5.99
C ALA A 117 3.71 -1.15 5.45
N ALA A 118 2.96 -2.09 4.87
CA ALA A 118 3.51 -3.31 4.29
C ALA A 118 4.33 -3.02 3.01
N ILE A 119 3.90 -2.10 2.15
CA ILE A 119 4.67 -1.69 0.97
C ILE A 119 5.98 -0.99 1.39
N HIS A 120 5.94 -0.13 2.41
CA HIS A 120 7.15 0.48 2.95
C HIS A 120 8.10 -0.54 3.60
N LEU A 121 7.58 -1.60 4.22
CA LEU A 121 8.39 -2.72 4.68
C LEU A 121 9.05 -3.43 3.50
N ALA A 122 8.30 -3.75 2.44
CA ALA A 122 8.84 -4.34 1.22
C ALA A 122 9.94 -3.46 0.60
N ARG A 123 9.76 -2.13 0.57
CA ARG A 123 10.79 -1.17 0.13
C ARG A 123 12.09 -1.30 0.92
N CYS A 124 12.02 -1.42 2.25
CA CYS A 124 13.22 -1.60 3.08
C CYS A 124 13.94 -2.93 2.76
N ILE A 125 13.16 -3.98 2.50
CA ILE A 125 13.67 -5.30 2.10
C ILE A 125 14.29 -5.23 0.69
N ALA A 126 13.71 -4.47 -0.23
CA ALA A 126 14.28 -4.26 -1.57
C ALA A 126 15.66 -3.62 -1.50
N ARG A 127 15.82 -2.59 -0.66
CA ARG A 127 17.13 -1.97 -0.41
C ARG A 127 18.11 -2.94 0.25
N ARG A 128 17.63 -3.89 1.08
CA ARG A 128 18.48 -4.94 1.65
C ARG A 128 18.94 -5.92 0.56
N MET A 129 18.04 -6.37 -0.31
CA MET A 129 18.35 -7.20 -1.48
C MET A 129 19.39 -6.53 -2.37
N GLU A 130 19.20 -5.26 -2.71
CA GLU A 130 20.15 -4.45 -3.49
C GLU A 130 21.57 -4.50 -2.88
N ARG A 131 21.70 -4.26 -1.56
CA ARG A 131 23.00 -4.34 -0.88
C ARG A 131 23.63 -5.74 -0.93
N ARG A 132 22.82 -6.82 -0.94
CA ARG A 132 23.33 -8.19 -1.10
C ARG A 132 23.82 -8.47 -2.52
N ILE A 133 23.13 -7.94 -3.52
CA ILE A 133 23.57 -7.99 -4.92
C ILE A 133 24.88 -7.23 -5.11
N VAL A 134 25.01 -6.03 -4.51
CA VAL A 134 26.26 -5.26 -4.53
C VAL A 134 27.40 -6.04 -3.86
N ALA A 135 27.19 -6.62 -2.68
CA ALA A 135 28.22 -7.42 -2.01
C ALA A 135 28.67 -8.64 -2.86
N LEU A 136 27.74 -9.28 -3.56
CA LEU A 136 28.05 -10.35 -4.51
C LEU A 136 28.92 -9.84 -5.67
N LEU A 137 28.57 -8.70 -6.26
CA LEU A 137 29.37 -8.07 -7.33
C LEU A 137 30.79 -7.71 -6.85
N ASP A 138 30.90 -7.11 -5.66
CA ASP A 138 32.19 -6.71 -5.05
C ASP A 138 33.10 -7.92 -4.77
N SER A 139 32.52 -9.10 -4.55
CA SER A 139 33.27 -10.37 -4.41
C SER A 139 33.74 -10.97 -5.74
N GLY A 140 33.46 -10.32 -6.87
CA GLY A 140 33.72 -10.82 -8.23
C GLY A 140 32.62 -11.73 -8.79
N GLY A 141 31.45 -11.77 -8.15
CA GLY A 141 30.29 -12.50 -8.64
C GLY A 141 29.66 -11.84 -9.87
N TRP A 142 29.04 -12.65 -10.72
CA TRP A 142 28.36 -12.16 -11.92
C TRP A 142 26.88 -11.83 -11.67
N VAL A 143 26.47 -10.61 -12.05
CA VAL A 143 25.07 -10.14 -12.18
C VAL A 143 25.03 -9.13 -13.34
N PRO A 144 24.05 -9.19 -14.28
CA PRO A 144 23.88 -8.19 -15.32
C PRO A 144 23.66 -6.78 -14.77
N HIS A 145 24.16 -5.76 -15.47
CA HIS A 145 24.02 -4.38 -15.03
C HIS A 145 22.55 -3.91 -14.95
N SER A 146 21.71 -4.35 -15.90
CA SER A 146 20.27 -4.10 -15.90
C SER A 146 19.56 -4.62 -14.64
N ALA A 147 19.99 -5.76 -14.10
CA ALA A 147 19.46 -6.31 -12.86
C ALA A 147 19.82 -5.47 -11.63
N LEU A 148 21.00 -4.85 -11.61
CA LEU A 148 21.37 -3.92 -10.56
C LEU A 148 20.53 -2.63 -10.64
N ILE A 149 20.35 -2.07 -11.84
CA ILE A 149 19.52 -0.87 -12.05
C ILE A 149 18.07 -1.15 -11.61
N TYR A 150 17.48 -2.26 -12.05
CA TYR A 150 16.14 -2.66 -11.64
C TYR A 150 16.02 -2.81 -10.11
N SER A 151 17.02 -3.43 -9.46
CA SER A 151 17.03 -3.63 -8.00
C SER A 151 17.08 -2.31 -7.22
N ASN A 152 17.69 -1.27 -7.79
CA ASN A 152 17.66 0.08 -7.23
C ASN A 152 16.27 0.72 -7.41
N ARG A 153 15.75 0.70 -8.64
CA ARG A 153 14.50 1.35 -9.05
C ARG A 153 13.25 0.77 -8.39
N ILE A 154 13.20 -0.54 -8.14
CA ILE A 154 12.06 -1.17 -7.46
C ILE A 154 11.82 -0.56 -6.07
N SER A 155 12.88 -0.09 -5.38
CA SER A 155 12.72 0.56 -4.09
C SER A 155 12.08 1.96 -4.19
N ASP A 156 12.34 2.68 -5.28
CA ASP A 156 11.70 3.97 -5.59
C ASP A 156 10.23 3.77 -5.95
N LEU A 157 9.93 2.78 -6.80
CA LEU A 157 8.56 2.41 -7.15
C LEU A 157 7.73 2.03 -5.91
N LEU A 158 8.26 1.15 -5.05
CA LEU A 158 7.59 0.76 -3.81
C LEU A 158 7.39 1.95 -2.86
N PHE A 159 8.29 2.94 -2.85
CA PHE A 159 8.07 4.16 -2.07
C PHE A 159 6.85 4.94 -2.57
N LEU A 160 6.79 5.19 -3.88
CA LEU A 160 5.70 5.96 -4.50
C LEU A 160 4.36 5.23 -4.39
N MET A 161 4.35 3.91 -4.57
CA MET A 161 3.16 3.09 -4.39
C MET A 161 2.64 3.13 -2.95
N ALA A 162 3.53 3.13 -1.96
CA ALA A 162 3.14 3.24 -0.56
C ALA A 162 2.48 4.58 -0.28
N VAL A 163 3.08 5.69 -0.74
CA VAL A 163 2.50 7.03 -0.61
C VAL A 163 1.17 7.14 -1.34
N TYR A 164 1.07 6.58 -2.55
CA TYR A 164 -0.16 6.54 -3.32
C TYR A 164 -1.29 5.79 -2.59
N GLU A 165 -1.00 4.66 -1.94
CA GLU A 165 -1.96 3.92 -1.10
C GLU A 165 -2.41 4.67 0.14
N GLU A 166 -1.63 5.64 0.63
CA GLU A 166 -2.07 6.51 1.72
C GLU A 166 -3.08 7.55 1.27
N GLU A 167 -2.96 8.01 0.02
CA GLU A 167 -3.82 9.03 -0.57
C GLU A 167 -5.04 8.40 -1.29
N GLY A 168 -4.90 7.17 -1.75
CA GLY A 168 -5.90 6.37 -2.47
C GLY A 168 -6.66 5.44 -1.53
N GLY A 169 -7.85 5.86 -1.10
CA GLY A 169 -8.71 4.99 -0.30
C GLY A 169 -10.06 5.63 0.00
N VAL A 170 -11.06 4.78 0.26
CA VAL A 170 -12.37 5.23 0.73
C VAL A 170 -12.46 4.98 2.24
N VAL A 171 -13.00 5.95 2.94
CA VAL A 171 -13.35 5.83 4.37
C VAL A 171 -14.84 5.98 4.57
N LEU A 172 -15.35 5.24 5.54
CA LEU A 172 -16.67 5.44 6.12
C LEU A 172 -16.49 6.18 7.44
N ALA A 173 -16.79 7.48 7.44
CA ALA A 173 -16.90 8.27 8.64
C ALA A 173 -18.34 8.18 9.20
N ILE A 174 -18.45 7.99 10.52
CA ILE A 174 -19.70 7.89 11.24
C ILE A 174 -19.75 9.04 12.25
N SER A 175 -20.83 9.82 12.21
CA SER A 175 -21.11 10.93 13.12
C SER A 175 -22.57 10.89 13.54
N THR A 176 -22.91 11.58 14.62
CA THR A 176 -24.30 11.89 14.97
C THR A 176 -24.65 13.34 14.62
N ALA A 177 -25.93 13.69 14.75
CA ALA A 177 -26.44 15.05 14.71
C ALA A 177 -27.73 15.11 15.56
N GLY A 178 -27.98 16.25 16.20
CA GLY A 178 -29.05 16.39 17.19
C GLY A 178 -30.45 16.60 16.59
N SER A 179 -30.53 17.00 15.32
CA SER A 179 -31.81 17.14 14.61
C SER A 179 -31.74 16.68 13.16
N ASP A 180 -32.90 16.56 12.51
CA ASP A 180 -32.99 16.21 11.09
C ASP A 180 -32.50 17.36 10.20
N GLU A 181 -32.78 18.60 10.59
CA GLU A 181 -32.32 19.80 9.92
C GLU A 181 -30.80 19.92 9.98
N GLU A 182 -30.21 19.68 11.15
CA GLU A 182 -28.76 19.70 11.33
C GLU A 182 -28.09 18.58 10.52
N ALA A 183 -28.58 17.35 10.64
CA ALA A 183 -28.07 16.21 9.87
C ALA A 183 -28.09 16.47 8.37
N THR A 184 -29.20 17.02 7.86
CA THR A 184 -29.36 17.37 6.45
C THR A 184 -28.43 18.51 6.02
N SER A 185 -28.26 19.53 6.87
CA SER A 185 -27.36 20.65 6.62
C SER A 185 -25.90 20.19 6.51
N ILE A 186 -25.43 19.40 7.49
CA ILE A 186 -24.09 18.81 7.50
C ILE A 186 -23.90 17.95 6.25
N ALA A 187 -24.83 17.03 5.98
CA ALA A 187 -24.74 16.12 4.84
C ALA A 187 -24.62 16.86 3.51
N ARG A 188 -25.45 17.89 3.28
CA ARG A 188 -25.39 18.70 2.05
C ARG A 188 -24.08 19.45 1.94
N ARG A 189 -23.65 20.13 3.01
CA ARG A 189 -22.41 20.91 3.01
C ARG A 189 -21.18 20.06 2.70
N LEU A 190 -21.05 18.90 3.33
CA LEU A 190 -19.92 18.01 3.07
C LEU A 190 -19.88 17.53 1.61
N VAL A 191 -21.04 17.30 0.99
CA VAL A 191 -21.12 16.89 -0.41
C VAL A 191 -20.88 18.06 -1.38
N GLU A 192 -21.48 19.22 -1.14
CA GLU A 192 -21.32 20.43 -1.94
C GLU A 192 -19.88 20.95 -1.93
N GLU A 193 -19.20 20.86 -0.78
CA GLU A 193 -17.80 21.25 -0.61
C GLU A 193 -16.82 20.16 -1.11
N GLY A 194 -17.32 19.02 -1.62
CA GLY A 194 -16.51 17.94 -2.18
C GLY A 194 -15.77 17.08 -1.15
N LEU A 195 -16.05 17.26 0.15
CA LEU A 195 -15.41 16.51 1.25
C LEU A 195 -16.00 15.11 1.43
N ALA A 196 -17.22 14.88 0.93
CA ALA A 196 -17.87 13.58 0.93
C ALA A 196 -18.56 13.33 -0.42
N SER A 197 -18.49 12.10 -0.90
CA SER A 197 -19.19 11.67 -2.12
C SER A 197 -20.66 11.41 -1.84
N CYS A 198 -20.96 10.88 -0.65
CA CYS A 198 -22.29 10.48 -0.25
C CYS A 198 -22.41 10.51 1.28
N VAL A 199 -23.55 10.97 1.78
CA VAL A 199 -23.90 10.87 3.20
C VAL A 199 -25.28 10.22 3.29
N ASN A 200 -25.37 9.07 3.98
CA ASN A 200 -26.67 8.49 4.34
C ASN A 200 -27.06 8.95 5.74
N ILE A 201 -28.30 9.38 5.89
CA ILE A 201 -28.87 9.80 7.18
C ILE A 201 -29.80 8.69 7.67
N ALA A 202 -29.47 8.06 8.79
CA ALA A 202 -30.33 7.11 9.48
C ALA A 202 -31.00 7.79 10.68
N LYS A 203 -32.32 7.96 10.60
CA LYS A 203 -33.08 8.74 11.60
C LYS A 203 -33.53 7.90 12.78
N GLY A 204 -33.77 8.57 13.90
CA GLY A 204 -34.42 7.98 15.08
C GLY A 204 -33.52 7.06 15.90
N VAL A 205 -32.24 7.40 15.98
CA VAL A 205 -31.28 6.72 16.84
C VAL A 205 -31.42 7.27 18.25
N ARG A 206 -31.37 6.39 19.25
CA ARG A 206 -31.40 6.78 20.66
C ARG A 206 -30.02 6.57 21.25
N SER A 207 -29.38 7.66 21.64
CA SER A 207 -28.04 7.67 22.21
C SER A 207 -28.13 7.84 23.71
N ILE A 208 -27.58 6.86 24.44
CA ILE A 208 -27.52 6.87 25.91
C ILE A 208 -26.05 6.92 26.30
N TYR A 209 -25.62 7.97 26.99
CA TYR A 209 -24.22 8.24 27.28
C TYR A 209 -24.06 8.99 28.61
N ARG A 210 -22.83 9.14 29.09
CA ARG A 210 -22.53 9.93 30.29
C ARG A 210 -21.85 11.23 29.89
N TRP A 211 -22.39 12.36 30.32
CA TRP A 211 -21.82 13.68 30.06
C TRP A 211 -21.85 14.53 31.33
N LYS A 212 -20.72 15.17 31.66
CA LYS A 212 -20.55 16.05 32.84
C LYS A 212 -21.05 15.46 34.18
N GLY A 213 -21.08 14.13 34.30
CA GLY A 213 -21.47 13.39 35.51
C GLY A 213 -22.83 12.70 35.42
N ASP A 214 -23.70 13.14 34.51
CA ASP A 214 -25.07 12.66 34.37
C ASP A 214 -25.21 11.69 33.20
N VAL A 215 -26.20 10.81 33.28
CA VAL A 215 -26.58 9.92 32.16
C VAL A 215 -27.61 10.64 31.31
N GLU A 216 -27.23 10.91 30.07
CA GLU A 216 -28.06 11.54 29.05
C GLU A 216 -28.77 10.49 28.19
N ASP A 217 -29.96 10.85 27.72
CA ASP A 217 -30.77 10.04 26.81
C ASP A 217 -31.31 10.97 25.72
N SER A 218 -30.69 10.91 24.54
CA SER A 218 -30.94 11.84 23.43
C SER A 218 -31.44 11.10 22.18
N SER A 219 -32.34 11.75 21.44
CA SER A 219 -32.71 11.32 20.09
C SER A 219 -31.81 12.00 19.07
N GLU A 220 -31.18 11.22 18.21
CA GLU A 220 -30.18 11.68 17.25
C GLU A 220 -30.38 11.02 15.88
N ASN A 221 -29.68 11.55 14.88
CA ASN A 221 -29.58 10.94 13.56
C ASN A 221 -28.13 10.52 13.31
N LEU A 222 -27.93 9.30 12.80
CA LEU A 222 -26.61 8.83 12.38
C LEU A 222 -26.31 9.27 10.95
N LEU A 223 -25.10 9.77 10.75
CA LEU A 223 -24.52 10.14 9.47
C LEU A 223 -23.49 9.09 9.07
N PHE A 224 -23.71 8.45 7.94
CA PHE A 224 -22.74 7.55 7.31
C PHE A 224 -22.12 8.24 6.10
N ILE A 225 -20.95 8.84 6.31
CA ILE A 225 -20.24 9.70 5.38
C ILE A 225 -19.20 8.87 4.60
N LYS A 226 -19.33 8.80 3.28
CA LYS A 226 -18.37 8.14 2.39
C LYS A 226 -17.49 9.22 1.79
N ALA A 227 -16.20 9.17 2.09
CA ALA A 227 -15.24 10.19 1.71
C ALA A 227 -13.92 9.54 1.24
N LYS A 228 -13.08 10.34 0.60
CA LYS A 228 -11.71 9.93 0.25
C LYS A 228 -10.85 10.00 1.51
N ALA A 229 -9.95 9.04 1.68
CA ALA A 229 -9.04 8.99 2.83
C ALA A 229 -8.16 10.24 2.92
N ARG A 230 -7.71 10.76 1.77
CA ARG A 230 -6.91 12.00 1.66
C ARG A 230 -7.63 13.25 2.20
N ASP A 231 -8.95 13.30 2.13
CA ASP A 231 -9.75 14.47 2.53
C ASP A 231 -10.16 14.39 4.02
N LEU A 232 -9.75 13.33 4.72
CA LEU A 232 -10.24 13.03 6.07
C LEU A 232 -9.91 14.13 7.08
N ASP A 233 -8.72 14.73 7.03
CA ASP A 233 -8.34 15.77 7.99
C ASP A 233 -9.10 17.07 7.76
N VAL A 234 -9.38 17.41 6.49
CA VAL A 234 -10.23 18.56 6.13
C VAL A 234 -11.68 18.28 6.54
N LEU A 235 -12.19 17.09 6.28
CA LEU A 235 -13.52 16.64 6.70
C LEU A 235 -13.67 16.71 8.22
N LYS A 236 -12.70 16.23 9.00
CA LYS A 236 -12.72 16.30 10.47
C LYS A 236 -12.83 17.74 10.97
N ALA A 237 -12.03 18.64 10.42
CA ALA A 237 -12.05 20.06 10.80
C ALA A 237 -13.40 20.68 10.44
N ARG A 238 -13.88 20.43 9.22
CA ARG A 238 -15.13 21.01 8.73
C ARG A 238 -16.36 20.49 9.45
N LEU A 239 -16.41 19.19 9.76
CA LEU A 239 -17.49 18.60 10.52
C LEU A 239 -17.64 19.26 11.89
N LYS A 240 -16.53 19.54 12.58
CA LYS A 240 -16.55 20.25 13.88
C LYS A 240 -17.12 21.66 13.78
N GLU A 241 -16.84 22.37 12.68
CA GLU A 241 -17.39 23.72 12.46
C GLU A 241 -18.88 23.71 12.15
N LEU A 242 -19.38 22.66 11.50
CA LEU A 242 -20.77 22.54 11.10
C LEU A 242 -21.69 22.02 12.22
N HIS A 243 -21.12 21.42 13.26
CA HIS A 243 -21.89 20.75 14.30
C HIS A 243 -22.19 21.66 15.50
N SER A 244 -23.38 21.51 16.07
CA SER A 244 -23.82 22.19 17.30
C SER A 244 -23.20 21.62 18.59
N TYR A 245 -22.66 20.40 18.58
CA TYR A 245 -22.14 19.74 19.76
C TYR A 245 -20.74 20.22 20.12
N GLU A 246 -20.48 20.38 21.42
CA GLU A 246 -19.14 20.70 21.95
C GLU A 246 -18.13 19.59 21.58
N CYS A 247 -18.58 18.34 21.59
CA CYS A 247 -17.79 17.16 21.23
C CYS A 247 -18.61 16.26 20.30
N PRO A 248 -18.57 16.49 18.98
CA PRO A 248 -19.30 15.65 18.03
C PRO A 248 -18.64 14.27 17.92
N GLU A 249 -19.46 13.23 17.76
CA GLU A 249 -18.97 11.89 17.43
C GLU A 249 -18.31 11.92 16.04
N LEU A 250 -17.12 11.34 15.91
CA LEU A 250 -16.55 11.01 14.61
C LEU A 250 -15.69 9.76 14.71
N ILE A 251 -16.21 8.64 14.21
CA ILE A 251 -15.48 7.38 14.11
C ILE A 251 -15.22 7.08 12.65
N VAL A 252 -14.00 6.69 12.30
CA VAL A 252 -13.59 6.46 10.91
C VAL A 252 -13.23 4.99 10.73
N LEU A 253 -13.88 4.35 9.76
CA LEU A 253 -13.60 2.99 9.35
C LEU A 253 -13.00 2.99 7.94
N GLY A 254 -11.83 2.37 7.77
CA GLY A 254 -11.25 2.15 6.45
C GLY A 254 -12.07 1.12 5.67
N VAL A 255 -12.42 1.42 4.42
CA VAL A 255 -13.16 0.49 3.56
C VAL A 255 -12.19 -0.48 2.91
N SER A 256 -12.23 -1.76 3.30
CA SER A 256 -11.33 -2.80 2.78
C SER A 256 -11.75 -3.41 1.43
N GLY A 257 -12.88 -2.97 0.87
CA GLY A 257 -13.40 -3.49 -0.39
C GLY A 257 -14.85 -3.08 -0.64
N GLY A 258 -15.32 -3.31 -1.86
CA GLY A 258 -16.64 -2.92 -2.33
C GLY A 258 -16.78 -3.16 -3.83
N LEU A 259 -17.93 -2.82 -4.40
CA LEU A 259 -18.08 -2.84 -5.86
C LEU A 259 -17.14 -1.79 -6.47
N GLU A 260 -16.31 -2.22 -7.42
CA GLU A 260 -15.25 -1.37 -7.97
C GLU A 260 -15.77 -0.08 -8.59
N ASP A 261 -16.85 -0.14 -9.36
CA ASP A 261 -17.44 1.04 -10.00
C ASP A 261 -17.95 2.04 -8.95
N TYR A 262 -18.45 1.57 -7.82
CA TYR A 262 -18.88 2.43 -6.72
C TYR A 262 -17.69 3.10 -6.03
N LEU A 263 -16.65 2.33 -5.70
CA LEU A 263 -15.45 2.90 -5.07
C LEU A 263 -14.74 3.89 -6.00
N ARG A 264 -14.68 3.60 -7.31
CA ARG A 264 -14.17 4.55 -8.31
C ARG A 264 -15.02 5.81 -8.37
N TRP A 265 -16.34 5.70 -8.29
CA TRP A 265 -17.21 6.87 -8.22
C TRP A 265 -16.93 7.72 -6.96
N VAL A 266 -16.83 7.11 -5.78
CA VAL A 266 -16.47 7.84 -4.54
C VAL A 266 -15.13 8.56 -4.71
N MET A 267 -14.11 7.86 -5.23
CA MET A 267 -12.79 8.45 -5.44
C MET A 267 -12.76 9.57 -6.50
N GLY A 268 -13.64 9.54 -7.51
CA GLY A 268 -13.72 10.57 -8.56
C GLY A 268 -14.67 11.73 -8.25
N SER A 269 -15.69 11.51 -7.42
CA SER A 269 -16.64 12.56 -7.02
C SER A 269 -15.94 13.66 -6.20
N GLY A 270 -16.18 14.93 -6.55
CA GLY A 270 -15.54 16.10 -5.93
C GLY A 270 -14.34 16.68 -6.70
N ASP A 271 -13.78 15.94 -7.66
CA ASP A 271 -12.84 16.51 -8.62
C ASP A 271 -13.70 17.15 -9.72
N GLY A 272 -13.84 18.48 -9.69
CA GLY A 272 -14.75 19.23 -10.56
C GLY A 272 -14.65 18.80 -12.02
N ASN A 273 -15.80 18.51 -12.63
CA ASN A 273 -15.96 18.49 -14.07
C ASN A 273 -16.06 19.93 -14.59
#